data_AF-R4V309-F1
#
_entry.id   AF-R4V309-F1
#
_cell.length_a   1.000
_cell.length_b   1.000
_cell.length_c   1.000
_cell.angle_alpha   90.00
_cell.angle_beta   90.00
_cell.angle_gamma   90.00
#
_symmetry.space_group_name_H-M   'P 1'
#
loop_
_entity.id
_entity.type
_entity.pdbx_description
1 polymer ?
#
loop_
_entity_poly.entity_id
_entity_poly.type
_entity_poly.pdbx_seq_one_letter_code
_entity_poly.pdbx_strand_id
1 'polypeptide(L)'
;ACKNVLNRILHQPVSKLFWNSVEDLLLAENTHPLSLRTIHEKLEGNTYLSPLEFVLDMHQIFLNADAHRSKKILRSPAADFLLSEFESAVEEYSIFTSDISRHLHTLSRDFSIKPPPKADQDLNSNGHDLNKTDNANSSDEKIASIFSPGEPSIEGIHENLLLLKGHPFFLEAIFFIHSLKPETISLDNTTKLHLSLLDEEQIPIIHNKIAELIYAAARGKTSL
;
A
#
# COMPACT_ATOMS: atom_id res chain seq x y z
N ALA A 1 1.27 -14.34 16.06
CA ALA A 1 0.24 -13.69 15.20
C ALA A 1 0.01 -14.50 13.91
N CYS A 2 0.94 -14.53 12.95
CA CYS A 2 0.75 -15.21 11.65
C CYS A 2 0.32 -16.69 11.76
N LYS A 3 0.87 -17.45 12.72
CA LYS A 3 0.43 -18.85 12.96
C LYS A 3 -1.04 -18.94 13.37
N ASN A 4 -1.53 -17.99 14.16
CA ASN A 4 -2.94 -17.96 14.59
C ASN A 4 -3.86 -17.59 13.42
N VAL A 5 -3.44 -16.62 12.59
CA VAL A 5 -4.13 -16.25 11.34
C VAL A 5 -4.24 -17.47 10.43
N LEU A 6 -3.11 -18.13 10.13
CA LEU A 6 -3.11 -19.32 9.29
C LEU A 6 -3.98 -20.43 9.88
N ASN A 7 -3.88 -20.70 11.18
CA ASN A 7 -4.70 -21.70 11.84
C ASN A 7 -6.20 -21.40 11.66
N ARG A 8 -6.63 -20.14 11.83
CA ARG A 8 -8.04 -19.77 11.61
C ARG A 8 -8.50 -20.12 10.19
N ILE A 9 -7.67 -19.83 9.18
CA ILE A 9 -7.97 -20.19 7.80
C ILE A 9 -8.04 -21.70 7.61
N LEU A 10 -7.12 -22.46 8.19
CA LEU A 10 -7.11 -23.93 8.09
C LEU A 10 -8.29 -24.61 8.79
N HIS A 11 -8.92 -23.96 9.77
CA HIS A 11 -10.15 -24.47 10.39
C HIS A 11 -11.37 -24.36 9.47
N GLN A 12 -11.32 -23.50 8.44
CA GLN A 12 -12.42 -23.38 7.49
C GLN A 12 -12.47 -24.63 6.59
N PRO A 13 -13.62 -25.32 6.45
CA PRO A 13 -13.72 -26.53 5.64
C PRO A 13 -13.28 -26.36 4.18
N VAL A 14 -13.54 -25.17 3.62
CA VAL A 14 -13.19 -24.82 2.23
C VAL A 14 -11.69 -24.61 1.99
N SER A 15 -10.89 -24.46 3.06
CA SER A 15 -9.42 -24.36 2.95
C SER A 15 -8.78 -25.59 2.32
N LYS A 16 -9.41 -26.76 2.45
CA LYS A 16 -8.96 -28.03 1.86
C LYS A 16 -8.82 -27.95 0.34
N LEU A 17 -9.60 -27.08 -0.32
CA LEU A 17 -9.51 -26.86 -1.77
C LEU A 17 -8.16 -26.26 -2.20
N PHE A 18 -7.46 -25.59 -1.28
CA PHE A 18 -6.22 -24.85 -1.51
C PHE A 18 -4.99 -25.50 -0.83
N TRP A 19 -5.18 -26.65 -0.17
CA TRP A 19 -4.12 -27.29 0.63
C TRP A 19 -2.95 -27.78 -0.22
N ASN A 20 -3.22 -28.57 -1.26
CA ASN A 20 -2.21 -29.21 -2.11
C ASN A 20 -2.55 -28.99 -3.59
N SER A 21 -2.91 -27.78 -4.02
CA SER A 21 -3.43 -27.61 -5.39
C SER A 21 -2.37 -27.87 -6.46
N VAL A 22 -2.19 -29.14 -6.82
CA VAL A 22 -1.33 -29.60 -7.91
C VAL A 22 -1.82 -29.01 -9.24
N GLU A 23 -3.11 -28.75 -9.34
CA GLU A 23 -3.70 -28.10 -10.51
C GLU A 23 -3.27 -26.65 -10.66
N ASP A 24 -2.98 -25.93 -9.55
CA ASP A 24 -2.45 -24.57 -9.61
C ASP A 24 -0.95 -24.59 -9.97
N LEU A 25 -0.24 -25.70 -9.67
CA LEU A 25 1.14 -25.95 -10.13
C LEU A 25 1.22 -26.21 -11.64
N LEU A 26 0.18 -26.80 -12.24
CA LEU A 26 0.16 -27.22 -13.65
C LEU A 26 -0.36 -26.15 -14.62
N LEU A 27 -1.04 -25.14 -14.11
CA LEU A 27 -1.69 -24.08 -14.90
C LEU A 27 -0.89 -22.77 -14.95
N ALA A 28 0.18 -22.68 -14.18
CA ALA A 28 0.98 -21.48 -14.05
C ALA A 28 2.09 -21.43 -15.11
N GLU A 29 1.94 -20.56 -16.12
CA GLU A 29 3.09 -19.80 -16.68
C GLU A 29 3.72 -18.88 -15.61
N ASN A 30 3.12 -18.80 -14.42
CA ASN A 30 3.60 -18.04 -13.28
C ASN A 30 4.71 -18.80 -12.53
N THR A 31 5.80 -18.09 -12.30
CA THR A 31 7.11 -18.60 -11.87
C THR A 31 7.12 -19.32 -10.52
N HIS A 32 6.09 -19.16 -9.66
CA HIS A 32 6.06 -19.76 -8.33
C HIS A 32 4.65 -20.20 -7.92
N PRO A 33 4.31 -21.48 -8.09
CA PRO A 33 3.02 -21.97 -7.65
C PRO A 33 3.00 -22.15 -6.13
N LEU A 34 1.96 -21.61 -5.49
CA LEU A 34 1.86 -21.46 -4.04
C LEU A 34 0.60 -22.14 -3.51
N SER A 35 0.68 -22.78 -2.35
CA SER A 35 -0.42 -23.50 -1.72
C SER A 35 -0.45 -23.26 -0.21
N LEU A 36 -1.59 -23.54 0.45
CA LEU A 36 -1.69 -23.38 1.90
C LEU A 36 -0.72 -24.32 2.64
N ARG A 37 -0.42 -25.49 2.08
CA ARG A 37 0.63 -26.36 2.60
C ARG A 37 2.00 -25.69 2.52
N THR A 38 2.33 -25.08 1.38
CA THR A 38 3.62 -24.37 1.20
C THR A 38 3.75 -23.23 2.21
N ILE A 39 2.70 -22.43 2.41
CA ILE A 39 2.69 -21.36 3.41
C ILE A 39 2.85 -21.93 4.82
N HIS A 40 2.14 -23.02 5.14
CA HIS A 40 2.27 -23.69 6.44
C HIS A 40 3.70 -24.20 6.68
N GLU A 41 4.30 -24.88 5.71
CA GLU A 41 5.69 -25.36 5.79
C GLU A 41 6.67 -24.18 5.93
N LYS A 42 6.47 -23.09 5.17
CA LYS A 42 7.29 -21.88 5.27
C LYS A 42 7.20 -21.23 6.66
N LEU A 43 6.00 -21.19 7.24
CA LEU A 43 5.73 -20.60 8.53
C LEU A 43 6.24 -21.45 9.70
N GLU A 44 6.15 -22.77 9.60
CA GLU A 44 6.74 -23.69 10.58
C GLU A 44 8.28 -23.71 10.50
N GLY A 45 8.82 -23.58 9.29
CA GLY A 45 10.26 -23.47 9.05
C GLY A 45 10.87 -22.10 9.38
N ASN A 46 10.08 -21.12 9.83
CA ASN A 46 10.50 -19.73 10.03
C ASN A 46 11.24 -19.12 8.81
N THR A 47 10.79 -19.47 7.60
CA THR A 47 11.43 -19.02 6.35
C THR A 47 10.95 -17.66 5.86
N TYR A 48 9.86 -17.13 6.42
CA TYR A 48 9.41 -15.77 6.16
C TYR A 48 10.32 -14.77 6.84
N LEU A 49 10.87 -13.82 6.07
CA LEU A 49 11.73 -12.76 6.60
C LEU A 49 10.92 -11.66 7.30
N SER A 50 9.64 -11.52 6.93
CA SER A 50 8.73 -10.56 7.53
C SER A 50 7.27 -11.05 7.53
N PRO A 51 6.40 -10.52 8.42
CA PRO A 51 4.96 -10.78 8.37
C PRO A 51 4.31 -10.35 7.05
N LEU A 52 4.84 -9.32 6.38
CA LEU A 52 4.32 -8.83 5.11
C LEU A 52 4.46 -9.89 4.00
N GLU A 53 5.59 -10.61 3.96
CA GLU A 53 5.77 -11.70 2.99
C GLU A 53 4.73 -12.81 3.17
N PHE A 54 4.38 -13.15 4.42
CA PHE A 54 3.30 -14.10 4.71
C PHE A 54 1.95 -13.59 4.18
N VAL A 55 1.65 -12.30 4.37
CA VAL A 55 0.41 -11.69 3.89
C VAL A 55 0.33 -11.73 2.36
N LEU A 56 1.41 -11.33 1.67
CA LEU A 56 1.46 -11.35 0.20
C LEU A 56 1.27 -12.77 -0.36
N ASP A 57 1.92 -13.76 0.24
CA ASP A 57 1.77 -15.17 -0.12
C ASP A 57 0.31 -15.65 0.05
N MET A 58 -0.35 -15.29 1.16
CA MET A 58 -1.75 -15.63 1.39
C MET A 58 -2.68 -15.00 0.34
N HIS A 59 -2.50 -13.72 0.01
CA HIS A 59 -3.26 -13.05 -1.04
C HIS A 59 -3.05 -13.70 -2.42
N GLN A 60 -1.82 -14.09 -2.75
CA GLN A 60 -1.50 -14.69 -4.03
C GLN A 60 -2.28 -16.00 -4.28
N ILE A 61 -2.49 -16.83 -3.26
CA ILE A 61 -3.28 -18.06 -3.38
C ILE A 61 -4.72 -17.75 -3.82
N PHE A 62 -5.34 -16.75 -3.20
CA PHE A 62 -6.73 -16.42 -3.47
C PHE A 62 -6.89 -15.70 -4.82
N LEU A 63 -5.95 -14.83 -5.19
CA LEU A 63 -5.91 -14.19 -6.51
C LEU A 63 -5.76 -15.21 -7.65
N ASN A 64 -4.89 -16.22 -7.47
CA ASN A 64 -4.69 -17.28 -8.46
C ASN A 64 -5.97 -18.11 -8.69
N ALA A 65 -6.81 -18.25 -7.66
CA ALA A 65 -8.07 -18.95 -7.77
C ALA A 65 -9.11 -18.19 -8.59
N ASP A 66 -9.05 -16.86 -8.58
CA ASP A 66 -10.00 -15.99 -9.28
C ASP A 66 -9.72 -15.89 -10.78
N ALA A 67 -8.43 -15.88 -11.15
CA ALA A 67 -7.99 -15.91 -12.55
C ALA A 67 -8.53 -17.12 -13.36
N HIS A 68 -9.03 -18.15 -12.67
CA HIS A 68 -9.48 -19.41 -13.28
C HIS A 68 -10.98 -19.71 -13.07
N ARG A 69 -11.81 -18.67 -12.86
CA ARG A 69 -13.28 -18.76 -12.68
C ARG A 69 -13.99 -19.71 -13.66
N SER A 70 -13.48 -19.84 -14.89
CA SER A 70 -14.11 -20.64 -15.96
C SER A 70 -14.05 -22.16 -15.77
N LYS A 71 -13.14 -22.69 -14.92
CA LYS A 71 -12.95 -24.15 -14.79
C LYS A 71 -13.50 -24.76 -13.49
N LYS A 72 -13.74 -23.97 -12.44
CA LYS A 72 -14.14 -24.50 -11.11
C LYS A 72 -15.13 -23.58 -10.39
N ILE A 73 -16.42 -23.89 -10.53
CA ILE A 73 -17.57 -23.13 -10.00
C ILE A 73 -17.48 -22.88 -8.48
N LEU A 74 -16.90 -23.82 -7.72
CA LEU A 74 -16.84 -23.74 -6.26
C LEU A 74 -15.56 -23.08 -5.71
N ARG A 75 -14.50 -22.94 -6.52
CA ARG A 75 -13.18 -22.52 -6.02
C ARG A 75 -13.08 -21.00 -5.88
N SER A 76 -13.63 -20.24 -6.83
CA SER A 76 -13.63 -18.77 -6.76
C SER A 76 -14.48 -18.24 -5.59
N PRO A 77 -15.74 -18.70 -5.37
CA PRO A 77 -16.50 -18.29 -4.18
C PRO A 77 -15.83 -18.71 -2.86
N ALA A 78 -15.17 -19.86 -2.84
CA ALA A 78 -14.39 -20.29 -1.67
C ALA A 78 -13.16 -19.42 -1.43
N ALA A 79 -12.52 -18.92 -2.49
CA ALA A 79 -11.38 -18.00 -2.38
C ALA A 79 -11.82 -16.65 -1.83
N ASP A 80 -12.93 -16.09 -2.33
CA ASP A 80 -13.51 -14.83 -1.84
C ASP A 80 -13.86 -14.93 -0.34
N PHE A 81 -14.48 -16.04 0.06
CA PHE A 81 -14.80 -16.31 1.47
C PHE A 81 -13.55 -16.41 2.34
N LEU A 82 -12.54 -17.18 1.92
CA LEU A 82 -11.30 -17.34 2.69
C LEU A 82 -10.47 -16.07 2.74
N LEU A 83 -10.49 -15.24 1.69
CA LEU A 83 -9.84 -13.94 1.67
C LEU A 83 -10.46 -13.01 2.72
N SER A 84 -11.80 -12.96 2.79
CA SER A 84 -12.50 -12.18 3.81
C SER A 84 -12.20 -12.67 5.24
N GLU A 85 -12.20 -13.99 5.46
CA GLU A 85 -11.80 -14.56 6.75
C GLU A 85 -10.33 -14.25 7.09
N PHE A 86 -9.46 -14.21 6.09
CA PHE A 86 -8.05 -13.87 6.26
C PHE A 86 -7.87 -12.41 6.65
N GLU A 87 -8.52 -11.47 5.96
CA GLU A 87 -8.48 -10.05 6.30
C GLU A 87 -9.00 -9.80 7.72
N SER A 88 -10.13 -10.43 8.08
CA SER A 88 -10.69 -10.38 9.44
C SER A 88 -9.72 -10.95 10.49
N ALA A 89 -9.09 -12.09 10.20
CA ALA A 89 -8.12 -12.71 11.09
C ALA A 89 -6.85 -11.86 11.23
N VAL A 90 -6.36 -11.28 10.14
CA VAL A 90 -5.23 -10.34 10.18
C VAL A 90 -5.59 -9.15 11.05
N GLU A 91 -6.77 -8.55 10.89
CA GLU A 91 -7.21 -7.44 11.74
C GLU A 91 -7.25 -7.82 13.23
N GLU A 92 -7.89 -8.95 13.56
CA GLU A 92 -8.04 -9.44 14.94
C GLU A 92 -6.70 -9.82 15.60
N TYR A 93 -5.84 -10.54 14.88
CA TYR A 93 -4.54 -11.00 15.39
C TYR A 93 -3.41 -10.00 15.11
N SER A 94 -3.69 -8.92 14.38
CA SER A 94 -2.84 -7.76 14.33
C SER A 94 -2.96 -7.06 15.67
N ILE A 95 -1.99 -7.33 16.52
CA ILE A 95 -1.67 -6.47 17.67
C ILE A 95 -1.26 -5.05 17.16
N PHE A 96 -1.30 -4.78 15.84
CA PHE A 96 -0.62 -3.71 15.10
C PHE A 96 -1.48 -2.49 14.73
N THR A 97 -2.76 -2.39 15.10
CA THR A 97 -3.33 -1.04 15.29
C THR A 97 -2.56 -0.29 16.39
N SER A 98 -1.93 -1.00 17.34
CA SER A 98 -1.06 -0.40 18.36
C SER A 98 0.34 -0.03 17.87
N ASP A 99 0.89 -0.70 16.85
CA ASP A 99 2.25 -0.44 16.35
C ASP A 99 2.28 0.60 15.23
N ILE A 100 1.22 0.71 14.43
CA ILE A 100 1.01 1.90 13.58
C ILE A 100 0.72 3.11 14.47
N SER A 101 -0.09 2.97 15.53
CA SER A 101 -0.32 4.05 16.50
C SER A 101 0.93 4.38 17.32
N ARG A 102 1.77 3.40 17.71
CA ARG A 102 3.08 3.65 18.35
C ARG A 102 4.08 4.25 17.39
N HIS A 103 4.13 3.83 16.13
CA HIS A 103 4.96 4.50 15.12
C HIS A 103 4.49 5.94 14.91
N LEU A 104 3.19 6.18 14.78
CA LEU A 104 2.62 7.52 14.69
C LEU A 104 2.89 8.36 15.95
N HIS A 105 2.77 7.80 17.16
CA HIS A 105 3.09 8.50 18.41
C HIS A 105 4.59 8.73 18.64
N THR A 106 5.44 7.79 18.25
CA THR A 106 6.91 7.91 18.37
C THR A 106 7.44 8.92 17.35
N LEU A 107 6.95 8.87 16.12
CA LEU A 107 7.24 9.88 15.08
C LEU A 107 6.67 11.25 15.48
N SER A 108 5.43 11.34 15.99
CA SER A 108 4.85 12.60 16.48
C SER A 108 5.67 13.25 17.60
N ARG A 109 6.27 12.43 18.48
CA ARG A 109 7.17 12.89 19.55
C ARG A 109 8.53 13.34 19.02
N ASP A 110 9.10 12.66 18.03
CA ASP A 110 10.38 13.03 17.43
C ASP A 110 10.28 14.29 16.53
N PHE A 111 9.10 14.55 15.94
CA PHE A 111 8.83 15.73 15.12
C PHE A 111 8.32 16.95 15.89
N SER A 112 7.83 16.78 17.13
CA SER A 112 7.45 17.91 18.02
C SER A 112 8.64 18.74 18.52
N ILE A 113 9.88 18.35 18.19
CA ILE A 113 11.12 19.05 18.62
C ILE A 113 11.62 20.05 17.58
N LYS A 114 11.11 20.05 16.34
CA LYS A 114 11.47 21.06 15.34
C LYS A 114 10.28 21.97 15.04
N PRO A 115 10.32 23.26 15.40
CA PRO A 115 9.35 24.21 14.86
C PRO A 115 9.45 24.22 13.33
N PRO A 116 8.33 24.42 12.63
CA PRO A 116 8.31 24.46 11.17
C PRO A 116 9.31 25.52 10.68
N PRO A 117 10.06 25.24 9.59
CA PRO A 117 10.90 26.26 8.98
C PRO A 117 10.00 27.42 8.60
N LYS A 118 10.29 28.60 9.15
CA LYS A 118 9.63 29.83 8.72
C LYS A 118 9.88 29.98 7.22
N ALA A 119 8.79 30.12 6.47
CA ALA A 119 8.86 30.49 5.07
C ALA A 119 9.39 31.93 5.00
N ASP A 120 10.71 32.08 4.96
CA ASP A 120 11.32 33.33 4.54
C ASP A 120 11.07 33.44 3.04
N GLN A 121 10.14 34.34 2.71
CA GLN A 121 9.94 34.86 1.37
C GLN A 121 11.22 35.57 0.95
N ASP A 122 12.00 34.97 0.06
CA ASP A 122 12.93 35.69 -0.81
C ASP A 122 12.86 35.12 -2.22
N LEU A 123 11.78 35.51 -2.91
CA LEU A 123 11.76 35.61 -4.36
C LEU A 123 12.59 36.83 -4.75
N ASN A 124 13.85 36.66 -5.16
CA ASN A 124 14.34 37.26 -6.40
C ASN A 124 15.81 36.97 -6.77
N SER A 125 15.98 36.71 -8.08
CA SER A 125 17.08 37.18 -8.95
C SER A 125 18.48 36.57 -8.79
N ASN A 126 18.85 35.68 -9.69
CA ASN A 126 19.51 36.02 -10.96
C ASN A 126 20.17 34.80 -11.60
N GLY A 127 20.14 34.79 -12.94
CA GLY A 127 20.60 33.67 -13.76
C GLY A 127 22.08 33.34 -13.60
N HIS A 128 22.37 32.07 -13.84
CA HIS A 128 23.63 31.66 -14.44
C HIS A 128 23.37 30.46 -15.36
N ASP A 129 23.51 30.74 -16.65
CA ASP A 129 23.86 29.78 -17.68
C ASP A 129 25.02 28.91 -17.17
N LEU A 130 24.82 27.59 -17.17
CA LEU A 130 25.87 26.62 -17.41
C LEU A 130 25.25 25.43 -18.15
N ASN A 131 25.32 25.52 -19.47
CA ASN A 131 25.41 24.39 -20.37
C ASN A 131 26.33 23.31 -19.79
N LYS A 132 25.74 22.18 -19.42
CA LYS A 132 26.40 20.89 -19.48
C LYS A 132 25.42 19.88 -20.06
N THR A 133 25.61 19.68 -21.35
CA THR A 133 25.24 18.49 -22.10
C THR A 133 25.56 17.24 -21.30
N ASP A 134 24.52 16.47 -20.97
CA ASP A 134 24.59 15.01 -21.04
C ASP A 134 23.23 14.49 -21.57
N ASN A 135 23.34 13.75 -22.66
CA ASN A 135 22.25 13.08 -23.37
C ASN A 135 21.54 12.08 -22.43
N ALA A 136 20.29 12.37 -22.04
CA ALA A 136 19.36 11.40 -21.47
C ALA A 136 18.01 11.51 -22.17
N ASN A 137 17.93 10.95 -23.38
CA ASN A 137 16.69 10.82 -24.13
C ASN A 137 15.74 9.76 -23.52
N SER A 138 14.46 10.15 -23.40
CA SER A 138 13.28 9.40 -23.89
C SER A 138 12.46 8.48 -22.95
N SER A 139 12.90 8.15 -21.74
CA SER A 139 12.07 7.30 -20.83
C SER A 139 11.30 8.11 -19.79
N ASP A 140 11.97 9.11 -19.21
CA ASP A 140 11.47 9.86 -18.07
C ASP A 140 10.35 10.86 -18.42
N GLU A 141 10.44 11.53 -19.56
CA GLU A 141 9.39 12.45 -20.03
C GLU A 141 8.10 11.70 -20.41
N LYS A 142 8.21 10.47 -20.94
CA LYS A 142 7.04 9.63 -21.23
C LYS A 142 6.31 9.22 -19.95
N ILE A 143 7.04 8.81 -18.92
CA ILE A 143 6.45 8.46 -17.62
C ILE A 143 5.82 9.72 -16.99
N ALA A 144 6.51 10.86 -17.00
CA ALA A 144 5.97 12.11 -16.47
C ALA A 144 4.69 12.55 -17.20
N SER A 145 4.60 12.35 -18.52
CA SER A 145 3.41 12.71 -19.30
C SER A 145 2.20 11.82 -19.01
N ILE A 146 2.42 10.53 -18.67
CA ILE A 146 1.36 9.56 -18.29
C ILE A 146 0.76 9.92 -16.93
N PHE A 147 1.58 10.44 -16.01
CA PHE A 147 1.17 10.82 -14.67
C PHE A 147 0.94 12.33 -14.51
N SER A 148 0.65 13.03 -15.60
CA SER A 148 0.25 14.45 -15.54
C SER A 148 -0.88 14.58 -14.52
N PRO A 149 -0.66 15.24 -13.37
CA PRO A 149 -1.69 15.40 -12.38
C PRO A 149 -2.86 16.11 -13.04
N GLY A 150 -4.06 15.53 -12.98
CA GLY A 150 -5.29 16.21 -13.43
C GLY A 150 -5.52 17.52 -12.66
N GLU A 151 -6.63 18.19 -12.93
CA GLU A 151 -6.96 19.39 -12.16
C GLU A 151 -7.06 19.07 -10.66
N PRO A 152 -6.42 19.89 -9.79
CA PRO A 152 -6.39 19.63 -8.36
C PRO A 152 -7.81 19.70 -7.80
N SER A 153 -8.30 18.55 -7.35
CA SER A 153 -9.66 18.35 -6.83
C SER A 153 -9.63 17.34 -5.68
N ILE A 154 -10.66 17.36 -4.84
CA ILE A 154 -10.80 16.37 -3.76
C ILE A 154 -10.91 14.96 -4.35
N GLU A 155 -11.67 14.82 -5.44
CA GLU A 155 -11.82 13.59 -6.20
C GLU A 155 -10.47 13.11 -6.74
N GLY A 156 -9.68 14.01 -7.35
CA GLY A 156 -8.33 13.69 -7.84
C GLY A 156 -7.38 13.26 -6.72
N ILE A 157 -7.44 13.89 -5.55
CA ILE A 157 -6.68 13.46 -4.36
C ILE A 157 -7.09 12.05 -3.95
N HIS A 158 -8.39 11.76 -3.88
CA HIS A 158 -8.91 10.46 -3.49
C HIS A 158 -8.48 9.36 -4.48
N GLU A 159 -8.62 9.59 -5.79
CA GLU A 159 -8.19 8.65 -6.83
C GLU A 159 -6.69 8.39 -6.77
N ASN A 160 -5.88 9.43 -6.60
CA ASN A 160 -4.42 9.31 -6.48
C ASN A 160 -4.00 8.56 -5.21
N LEU A 161 -4.71 8.74 -4.08
CA LEU A 161 -4.47 7.95 -2.87
C LEU A 161 -4.81 6.48 -3.08
N LEU A 162 -5.84 6.15 -3.85
CA LEU A 162 -6.16 4.77 -4.19
C LEU A 162 -5.05 4.10 -5.01
N LEU A 163 -4.38 4.84 -5.89
CA LEU A 163 -3.22 4.34 -6.65
C LEU A 163 -2.03 3.99 -5.75
N LEU A 164 -1.88 4.68 -4.63
CA LEU A 164 -0.84 4.40 -3.64
C LEU A 164 -1.23 3.29 -2.67
N LYS A 165 -2.49 2.82 -2.63
CA LYS A 165 -2.97 1.87 -1.63
C LYS A 165 -2.13 0.58 -1.65
N GLY A 166 -1.53 0.25 -0.49
CA GLY A 166 -0.63 -0.88 -0.33
C GLY A 166 0.85 -0.58 -0.60
N HIS A 167 1.19 0.62 -1.06
CA HIS A 167 2.57 1.10 -1.21
C HIS A 167 3.02 1.87 0.05
N PRO A 168 4.32 1.82 0.45
CA PRO A 168 4.84 2.61 1.57
C PRO A 168 4.54 4.12 1.50
N PHE A 169 4.52 4.67 0.28
CA PHE A 169 4.18 6.08 0.06
C PHE A 169 2.73 6.44 0.37
N PHE A 170 1.83 5.47 0.53
CA PHE A 170 0.48 5.74 1.02
C PHE A 170 0.53 6.39 2.40
N LEU A 171 1.31 5.83 3.31
CA LEU A 171 1.44 6.37 4.66
C LEU A 171 2.11 7.75 4.66
N GLU A 172 3.09 7.96 3.77
CA GLU A 172 3.71 9.28 3.60
C GLU A 172 2.71 10.34 3.12
N ALA A 173 1.82 9.98 2.19
CA ALA A 173 0.76 10.85 1.72
C ALA A 173 -0.23 11.18 2.86
N ILE A 174 -0.68 10.17 3.61
CA ILE A 174 -1.59 10.36 4.76
C ILE A 174 -0.94 11.26 5.83
N PHE A 175 0.34 11.04 6.12
CA PHE A 175 1.08 11.86 7.07
C PHE A 175 1.20 13.32 6.62
N PHE A 176 1.47 13.54 5.34
CA PHE A 176 1.53 14.89 4.76
C PHE A 176 0.19 15.62 4.92
N ILE A 177 -0.93 14.95 4.59
CA ILE A 177 -2.28 15.53 4.76
C ILE A 177 -2.55 15.87 6.22
N HIS A 178 -2.23 14.95 7.14
CA HIS A 178 -2.39 15.19 8.58
C HIS A 178 -1.54 16.37 9.08
N SER A 179 -0.33 16.55 8.54
CA SER A 179 0.55 17.67 8.91
C SER A 179 0.00 19.03 8.51
N LEU A 180 -0.81 19.09 7.45
CA LEU A 180 -1.47 20.31 7.00
C LEU A 180 -2.79 20.57 7.74
N LYS A 181 -3.58 19.52 7.98
CA LYS A 181 -4.88 19.64 8.64
C LYS A 181 -5.20 18.37 9.45
N PRO A 182 -4.82 18.33 10.75
CA PRO A 182 -4.95 17.14 11.58
C PRO A 182 -6.39 16.59 11.67
N GLU A 183 -7.39 17.49 11.64
CA GLU A 183 -8.80 17.16 11.74
C GLU A 183 -9.32 16.29 10.59
N THR A 184 -8.56 16.22 9.48
CA THR A 184 -8.89 15.36 8.33
C THR A 184 -8.79 13.87 8.65
N ILE A 185 -8.13 13.46 9.75
CA ILE A 185 -8.02 12.05 10.13
C ILE A 185 -8.76 11.83 11.44
N SER A 186 -9.79 10.97 11.41
CA SER A 186 -10.43 10.46 12.62
C SER A 186 -9.89 9.08 12.96
N LEU A 187 -9.36 8.94 14.17
CA LEU A 187 -8.85 7.70 14.75
C LEU A 187 -9.86 7.17 15.77
N ASP A 188 -11.00 6.65 15.27
CA ASP A 188 -11.96 5.92 16.10
C ASP A 188 -11.67 4.41 16.00
N ASN A 189 -12.71 3.56 15.91
CA ASN A 189 -12.58 2.12 15.65
C ASN A 189 -12.00 1.81 14.26
N THR A 190 -12.09 2.76 13.32
CA THR A 190 -11.45 2.68 12.00
C THR A 190 -10.79 4.01 11.66
N THR A 191 -9.64 3.98 11.00
CA THR A 191 -8.99 5.19 10.48
C THR A 191 -9.77 5.68 9.27
N LYS A 192 -10.35 6.87 9.35
CA LYS A 192 -11.06 7.49 8.23
C LYS A 192 -10.38 8.80 7.86
N LEU A 193 -10.26 9.03 6.55
CA LEU A 193 -9.74 10.27 5.98
C LEU A 193 -10.92 11.09 5.44
N HIS A 194 -11.19 12.22 6.07
CA HIS A 194 -12.26 13.17 5.73
C HIS A 194 -11.69 14.28 4.85
N LEU A 195 -11.50 13.99 3.55
CA LEU A 195 -10.95 14.97 2.60
C LEU A 195 -11.84 16.20 2.40
N SER A 196 -13.14 16.09 2.72
CA SER A 196 -14.09 17.22 2.70
C SER A 196 -13.77 18.32 3.71
N LEU A 197 -12.88 18.05 4.67
CA LEU A 197 -12.42 19.05 5.64
C LEU A 197 -11.26 19.90 5.12
N LEU A 198 -10.68 19.58 3.96
CA LEU A 198 -9.57 20.35 3.37
C LEU A 198 -10.03 21.71 2.87
N ASP A 199 -9.21 22.74 3.10
CA ASP A 199 -9.44 24.07 2.53
C ASP A 199 -9.02 24.11 1.06
N GLU A 200 -9.68 24.95 0.25
CA GLU A 200 -9.39 25.06 -1.20
C GLU A 200 -7.91 25.37 -1.49
N GLU A 201 -7.24 26.11 -0.60
CA GLU A 201 -5.82 26.45 -0.71
C GLU A 201 -4.89 25.24 -0.51
N GLN A 202 -5.34 24.22 0.23
CA GLN A 202 -4.55 23.02 0.55
C GLN A 202 -4.65 21.94 -0.52
N ILE A 203 -5.76 21.90 -1.25
CA ILE A 203 -6.02 20.92 -2.33
C ILE A 203 -4.87 20.86 -3.34
N PRO A 204 -4.40 21.97 -3.97
CA PRO A 204 -3.32 21.89 -4.95
C PRO A 204 -1.99 21.43 -4.34
N ILE A 205 -1.72 21.78 -3.08
CA ILE A 205 -0.48 21.39 -2.37
C ILE A 205 -0.47 19.88 -2.14
N ILE A 206 -1.56 19.34 -1.61
CA ILE A 206 -1.73 17.90 -1.35
C ILE A 206 -1.70 17.12 -2.66
N HIS A 207 -2.43 17.59 -3.66
CA HIS A 207 -2.49 16.96 -4.97
C HIS A 207 -1.10 16.80 -5.60
N ASN A 208 -0.30 17.88 -5.61
CA ASN A 208 1.05 17.85 -6.15
C ASN A 208 1.97 16.91 -5.38
N LYS A 209 1.91 16.93 -4.04
CA LYS A 209 2.72 16.02 -3.21
C LYS A 209 2.38 14.55 -3.47
N ILE A 210 1.10 14.20 -3.61
CA ILE A 210 0.70 12.83 -3.92
C ILE A 210 1.15 12.43 -5.33
N ALA A 211 1.06 13.34 -6.31
CA ALA A 211 1.57 13.08 -7.65
C ALA A 211 3.10 12.81 -7.65
N GLU A 212 3.88 13.56 -6.87
CA GLU A 212 5.31 13.29 -6.67
C GLU A 212 5.56 11.90 -6.08
N LEU A 213 4.75 11.49 -5.11
CA LEU A 213 4.84 10.17 -4.47
C LEU A 213 4.48 9.03 -5.44
N ILE A 214 3.44 9.21 -6.25
CA ILE A 214 3.08 8.26 -7.32
C ILE A 214 4.23 8.14 -8.33
N TYR A 215 4.81 9.26 -8.73
CA TYR A 215 5.94 9.28 -9.64
C TYR A 215 7.18 8.59 -9.06
N ALA A 216 7.45 8.80 -7.77
CA ALA A 216 8.51 8.09 -7.06
C ALA A 216 8.23 6.58 -6.98
N ALA A 217 6.99 6.17 -6.72
CA ALA A 217 6.55 4.78 -6.70
C ALA A 217 6.76 4.11 -8.06
N ALA A 218 6.33 4.78 -9.14
CA ALA A 218 6.45 4.29 -10.51
C ALA A 218 7.92 4.09 -10.94
N ARG A 219 8.84 4.83 -10.33
CA ARG A 219 10.30 4.67 -10.52
C ARG A 219 10.93 3.61 -9.61
N GLY A 220 10.14 2.90 -8.81
CA GLY A 220 10.62 1.87 -7.88
C GLY A 220 11.42 2.43 -6.71
N LYS A 221 11.26 3.73 -6.36
CA LYS A 221 11.84 4.25 -5.13
C LYS A 221 11.08 3.67 -3.94
N THR A 222 11.81 3.16 -2.96
CA THR A 222 11.24 2.79 -1.66
C THR A 222 11.42 3.97 -0.69
N SER A 223 10.43 4.20 0.16
CA SER A 223 10.55 5.15 1.28
C SER A 223 11.74 4.75 2.16
N LEU A 224 12.53 5.75 2.59
CA LEU A 224 13.78 5.59 3.34
C LEU A 224 13.54 5.06 4.76
#